data_AF-A0A317H3M2-F1
#
_entry.id   AF-A0A317H3M2-F1
#
_cell.length_a   1.000
_cell.length_b   1.000
_cell.length_c   1.000
_cell.angle_alpha   90.00
_cell.angle_beta   90.00
_cell.angle_gamma   90.00
#
_symmetry.space_group_name_H-M   'P 1'
#
loop_
_entity.id
_entity.type
_entity.pdbx_description
1 polymer ?
#
loop_
_entity_poly.entity_id
_entity_poly.type
_entity_poly.pdbx_seq_one_letter_code
_entity_poly.pdbx_strand_id
1 'polypeptide(L)'
;MSAEATTSSPGAGPSRERRDDTTPSLRATPPHAQDTSATDIVGQAWCFGDHVNTDVIHPPEFFSLDPERVKVGLFHKLDPELHKRFRPGDIIVGGRNFGCGSSRETSIRCLKLNRVGAIVAIDFARIFFRNATNNGIPCLTFKNPFDVTHVWPGERLRISLATWTLTTECSDRIEIVPVSDFILRIWRAGGLLETLSPTHTAAGGPHQER
;
A
#
# COMPACT_ATOMS: atom_id res chain seq x y z
N MET A 1 37.54 51.82 8.00
CA MET A 1 38.48 51.77 9.14
C MET A 1 38.00 50.62 10.03
N SER A 2 38.23 49.34 9.75
CA SER A 2 39.45 48.60 9.38
C SER A 2 40.59 48.83 10.38
N ALA A 3 40.80 47.84 11.27
CA ALA A 3 42.11 47.53 11.81
C ALA A 3 42.13 46.05 12.24
N GLU A 4 43.00 45.30 11.56
CA GLU A 4 43.35 43.90 11.77
C GLU A 4 44.35 43.70 12.92
N ALA A 5 44.51 42.42 13.27
CA ALA A 5 45.40 41.81 14.24
C ALA A 5 46.92 41.97 13.93
N THR A 6 47.79 41.67 14.91
CA THR A 6 49.12 41.00 14.79
C THR A 6 49.70 40.73 16.21
N THR A 7 49.62 39.51 16.75
CA THR A 7 50.63 38.42 16.94
C THR A 7 51.82 38.63 17.91
N SER A 8 52.06 37.67 18.82
CA SER A 8 53.38 37.15 19.23
C SER A 8 53.28 35.88 20.11
N SER A 9 53.95 34.79 19.69
CA SER A 9 54.17 33.47 20.36
C SER A 9 55.29 33.55 21.44
N PRO A 10 55.95 32.47 21.99
CA PRO A 10 55.80 31.00 21.85
C PRO A 10 55.96 30.16 23.17
N GLY A 11 55.80 28.82 23.10
CA GLY A 11 56.24 27.89 24.17
C GLY A 11 56.06 26.41 23.80
N ALA A 12 57.12 25.62 23.91
CA ALA A 12 57.27 24.27 23.35
C ALA A 12 57.34 23.14 24.42
N GLY A 13 56.71 21.99 24.11
CA GLY A 13 57.03 20.61 24.56
C GLY A 13 56.64 20.18 25.99
N PRO A 14 56.65 18.86 26.33
CA PRO A 14 57.05 17.70 25.52
C PRO A 14 56.05 16.51 25.49
N SER A 15 56.37 15.61 24.55
CA SER A 15 56.01 14.20 24.34
C SER A 15 55.38 13.38 25.48
N ARG A 16 54.36 12.58 25.15
CA ARG A 16 54.15 11.26 25.76
C ARG A 16 53.31 10.29 24.91
N GLU A 17 53.99 9.20 24.54
CA GLU A 17 53.56 7.80 24.51
C GLU A 17 52.36 7.33 23.67
N ARG A 18 52.72 6.46 22.72
CA ARG A 18 51.89 5.49 22.00
C ARG A 18 51.07 4.62 22.94
N ARG A 19 49.79 4.42 22.60
CA ARG A 19 49.08 3.14 22.79
C ARG A 19 48.11 2.97 21.61
N ASP A 20 48.48 2.09 20.68
CA ASP A 20 47.57 1.53 19.68
C ASP A 20 46.63 0.55 20.40
N ASP A 21 45.47 1.04 20.81
CA ASP A 21 44.41 0.19 21.35
C ASP A 21 43.64 -0.41 20.16
N THR A 22 44.06 -1.61 19.76
CA THR A 22 43.47 -2.35 18.65
C THR A 22 42.24 -3.09 19.16
N THR A 23 41.13 -2.39 19.32
CA THR A 23 39.84 -3.01 19.63
C THR A 23 39.29 -3.67 18.38
N PRO A 24 39.02 -4.99 18.35
CA PRO A 24 38.40 -5.62 17.21
C PRO A 24 36.97 -5.11 17.10
N SER A 25 36.70 -4.38 16.02
CA SER A 25 35.38 -3.96 15.57
C SER A 25 34.42 -5.17 15.61
N LEU A 26 33.45 -5.12 16.52
CA LEU A 26 32.28 -5.98 16.49
C LEU A 26 31.61 -5.80 15.12
N ARG A 27 31.81 -6.77 14.24
CA ARG A 27 31.04 -6.90 13.00
C ARG A 27 29.57 -6.92 13.39
N ALA A 28 28.90 -5.79 13.16
CA ALA A 28 27.46 -5.77 13.05
C ALA A 28 27.10 -6.72 11.91
N THR A 29 26.47 -7.83 12.25
CA THR A 29 25.86 -8.74 11.29
C THR A 29 24.90 -7.91 10.43
N PRO A 30 24.98 -7.96 9.10
CA PRO A 30 24.00 -7.29 8.27
C PRO A 30 22.61 -7.85 8.62
N PRO A 31 21.56 -7.01 8.70
CA PRO A 31 20.21 -7.54 8.82
C PRO A 31 19.96 -8.45 7.63
N HIS A 32 19.44 -9.65 7.93
CA HIS A 32 19.14 -10.71 6.99
C HIS A 32 18.67 -10.16 5.64
N ALA A 33 19.41 -10.53 4.60
CA ALA A 33 19.05 -10.28 3.23
C ALA A 33 17.64 -10.82 2.97
N GLN A 34 16.73 -9.86 2.75
CA GLN A 34 15.62 -9.86 1.82
C GLN A 34 15.28 -11.23 1.22
N ASP A 35 14.28 -11.88 1.81
CA ASP A 35 13.33 -12.65 1.02
C ASP A 35 12.11 -11.75 0.73
N THR A 36 12.31 -10.77 -0.17
CA THR A 36 11.26 -9.85 -0.63
C THR A 36 10.70 -10.34 -1.95
N SER A 37 9.86 -11.37 -1.93
CA SER A 37 8.87 -11.56 -3.00
C SER A 37 7.64 -10.68 -2.77
N ALA A 38 7.86 -9.42 -2.36
CA ALA A 38 6.80 -8.44 -2.24
C ALA A 38 6.51 -7.87 -3.63
N THR A 39 5.45 -8.37 -4.26
CA THR A 39 4.98 -7.86 -5.54
C THR A 39 4.48 -6.42 -5.35
N ASP A 40 5.21 -5.46 -5.91
CA ASP A 40 4.73 -4.09 -6.00
C ASP A 40 3.47 -4.01 -6.86
N ILE A 41 2.52 -3.18 -6.44
CA ILE A 41 1.29 -2.93 -7.19
C ILE A 41 1.51 -1.66 -8.01
N VAL A 42 1.35 -1.75 -9.34
CA VAL A 42 1.55 -0.62 -10.26
C VAL A 42 0.31 -0.47 -11.12
N GLY A 43 -0.24 0.75 -11.19
CA GLY A 43 -1.47 1.01 -11.92
C GLY A 43 -1.75 2.50 -12.10
N GLN A 44 -2.70 2.82 -12.98
CA GLN A 44 -3.19 4.18 -13.12
C GLN A 44 -4.11 4.55 -11.95
N ALA A 45 -4.01 5.79 -11.46
CA ALA A 45 -4.82 6.32 -10.38
C ALA A 45 -6.21 6.74 -10.86
N TRP A 46 -7.25 6.26 -10.18
CA TRP A 46 -8.63 6.69 -10.34
C TRP A 46 -9.11 7.33 -9.04
N CYS A 47 -9.10 8.66 -8.99
CA CYS A 47 -9.36 9.40 -7.76
C CYS A 47 -10.85 9.76 -7.60
N PHE A 48 -11.36 9.54 -6.39
CA PHE A 48 -12.73 9.84 -5.96
C PHE A 48 -12.71 10.56 -4.61
N GLY A 49 -13.74 11.35 -4.35
CA GLY A 49 -13.85 12.14 -3.11
C GLY A 49 -14.27 11.35 -1.88
N ASP A 50 -14.82 12.07 -0.91
CA ASP A 50 -15.35 11.50 0.32
C ASP A 50 -16.69 10.77 0.10
N HIS A 51 -17.03 9.86 1.00
CA HIS A 51 -18.33 9.21 1.09
C HIS A 51 -18.78 8.47 -0.18
N VAL A 52 -17.81 7.93 -0.92
CA VAL A 52 -18.07 7.04 -2.06
C VAL A 52 -18.71 5.77 -1.53
N ASN A 53 -20.03 5.67 -1.68
CA ASN A 53 -20.81 4.55 -1.19
C ASN A 53 -20.84 3.37 -2.19
N THR A 54 -21.36 2.22 -1.77
CA THR A 54 -21.40 1.01 -2.61
C THR A 54 -22.19 1.16 -3.90
N ASP A 55 -23.20 2.03 -3.93
CA ASP A 55 -24.04 2.26 -5.11
C ASP A 55 -23.39 3.22 -6.11
N VAL A 56 -22.43 4.04 -5.65
CA VAL A 56 -21.52 4.80 -6.52
C VAL A 56 -20.48 3.87 -7.13
N ILE A 57 -19.91 2.96 -6.35
CA ILE A 57 -18.93 1.98 -6.84
C ILE A 57 -19.54 1.06 -7.89
N HIS A 58 -20.72 0.50 -7.61
CA HIS A 58 -21.44 -0.39 -8.51
C HIS A 58 -22.95 -0.19 -8.38
N PRO A 59 -23.57 0.56 -9.31
CA PRO A 59 -24.98 0.88 -9.25
C PRO A 59 -25.90 -0.36 -9.39
N PRO A 60 -27.07 -0.37 -8.74
CA PRO A 60 -28.01 -1.50 -8.76
C PRO A 60 -28.50 -1.89 -10.16
N GLU A 61 -28.51 -0.95 -11.11
CA GLU A 61 -28.92 -1.17 -12.50
C GLU A 61 -28.01 -2.19 -13.22
N PHE A 62 -26.78 -2.40 -12.72
CA PHE A 62 -25.80 -3.33 -13.27
C PHE A 62 -25.73 -4.66 -12.51
N PHE A 63 -26.61 -4.89 -11.52
CA PHE A 63 -26.64 -6.17 -10.81
C PHE A 63 -27.03 -7.29 -11.77
N SER A 64 -26.14 -8.26 -11.91
CA SER A 64 -26.29 -9.36 -12.87
C SER A 64 -25.40 -10.53 -12.50
N LEU A 65 -25.80 -11.72 -12.96
CA LEU A 65 -24.93 -12.90 -12.97
C LEU A 65 -23.89 -12.80 -14.09
N ASP A 66 -24.22 -12.14 -15.19
CA ASP A 66 -23.31 -11.87 -16.30
C ASP A 66 -22.11 -11.02 -15.84
N PRO A 67 -20.87 -11.55 -15.90
CA PRO A 67 -19.67 -10.82 -15.50
C PRO A 67 -19.44 -9.56 -16.32
N GLU A 68 -19.77 -9.54 -17.61
CA GLU A 68 -19.50 -8.39 -18.47
C GLU A 68 -20.42 -7.21 -18.10
N ARG A 69 -21.71 -7.48 -17.88
CA ARG A 69 -22.63 -6.47 -17.36
C ARG A 69 -22.18 -5.89 -16.01
N VAL A 70 -21.64 -6.73 -15.11
CA VAL A 70 -21.13 -6.26 -13.81
C VAL A 70 -19.86 -5.43 -13.97
N LYS A 71 -18.96 -5.77 -14.90
CA LYS A 71 -17.76 -4.96 -15.16
C LYS A 71 -18.12 -3.55 -15.61
N VAL A 72 -19.08 -3.42 -16.52
CA VAL A 72 -19.57 -2.13 -17.06
C VAL A 72 -20.10 -1.21 -15.96
N GLY A 73 -20.62 -1.78 -14.87
CA GLY A 73 -21.16 -1.01 -13.75
C GLY A 73 -20.12 -0.28 -12.90
N LEU A 74 -18.82 -0.52 -13.08
CA LEU A 74 -17.77 0.10 -12.27
C LEU A 74 -17.81 1.64 -12.39
N PHE A 75 -18.19 2.32 -11.31
CA PHE A 75 -18.33 3.78 -11.23
C PHE A 75 -19.19 4.41 -12.36
N HIS A 76 -20.11 3.64 -12.93
CA HIS A 76 -20.82 4.03 -14.15
C HIS A 76 -21.64 5.32 -14.01
N LYS A 77 -22.17 5.59 -12.80
CA LYS A 77 -22.93 6.82 -12.52
C LYS A 77 -22.06 8.08 -12.49
N LEU A 78 -20.75 7.94 -12.25
CA LEU A 78 -19.80 9.06 -12.30
C LEU A 78 -19.23 9.22 -13.71
N ASP A 79 -18.89 8.11 -14.35
CA ASP A 79 -18.39 8.08 -15.72
C ASP A 79 -18.82 6.77 -16.41
N PRO A 80 -19.79 6.84 -17.35
CA PRO A 80 -20.28 5.66 -18.09
C PRO A 80 -19.20 4.92 -18.90
N GLU A 81 -18.14 5.63 -19.29
CA GLU A 81 -17.08 5.12 -20.17
C GLU A 81 -15.86 4.65 -19.38
N LEU A 82 -15.86 4.79 -18.05
CA LEU A 82 -14.73 4.44 -17.18
C LEU A 82 -14.29 3.00 -17.38
N HIS A 83 -15.23 2.06 -17.43
CA HIS A 83 -14.93 0.63 -17.61
C HIS A 83 -14.11 0.33 -18.87
N LYS A 84 -14.23 1.14 -19.94
CA LYS A 84 -13.47 0.96 -21.18
C LYS A 84 -12.03 1.45 -21.05
N ARG A 85 -11.77 2.35 -20.11
CA ARG A 85 -10.47 2.97 -19.86
C ARG A 85 -9.73 2.32 -18.70
N PHE A 86 -10.47 1.78 -17.73
CA PHE A 86 -9.91 1.04 -16.60
C PHE A 86 -9.12 -0.19 -17.08
N ARG A 87 -7.96 -0.43 -16.50
CA ARG A 87 -7.08 -1.56 -16.83
C ARG A 87 -6.85 -2.45 -15.60
N PRO A 88 -6.68 -3.76 -15.80
CA PRO A 88 -6.25 -4.64 -14.71
C PRO A 88 -4.99 -4.11 -14.01
N GLY A 89 -5.02 -4.05 -12.68
CA GLY A 89 -3.95 -3.50 -11.86
C GLY A 89 -4.10 -2.01 -11.50
N ASP A 90 -5.04 -1.30 -12.12
CA ASP A 90 -5.31 0.10 -11.78
C ASP A 90 -5.73 0.28 -10.32
N ILE A 91 -5.41 1.46 -9.79
CA ILE A 91 -5.50 1.79 -8.38
C ILE A 91 -6.62 2.81 -8.19
N ILE A 92 -7.52 2.51 -7.27
CA ILE A 92 -8.57 3.45 -6.86
C ILE A 92 -8.05 4.26 -5.69
N VAL A 93 -8.22 5.59 -5.75
CA VAL A 93 -7.87 6.50 -4.68
C VAL A 93 -9.15 7.15 -4.16
N GLY A 94 -9.39 7.09 -2.86
CA GLY A 94 -10.62 7.57 -2.23
C GLY A 94 -10.38 8.57 -1.10
N GLY A 95 -11.38 9.36 -0.79
CA GLY A 95 -11.40 10.21 0.40
C GLY A 95 -11.75 9.45 1.68
N ARG A 96 -12.48 10.11 2.57
CA ARG A 96 -13.00 9.57 3.84
C ARG A 96 -14.19 8.65 3.62
N ASN A 97 -14.33 7.66 4.49
CA ASN A 97 -15.47 6.75 4.58
C ASN A 97 -15.76 6.06 3.25
N PHE A 98 -14.71 5.58 2.58
CA PHE A 98 -14.83 4.90 1.29
C PHE A 98 -15.55 3.55 1.45
N GLY A 99 -16.43 3.23 0.51
CA GLY A 99 -17.24 2.01 0.52
C GLY A 99 -18.38 2.03 1.54
N CYS A 100 -18.82 3.21 1.97
CA CYS A 100 -19.92 3.34 2.92
C CYS A 100 -21.28 2.90 2.34
N GLY A 101 -22.30 2.87 3.20
CA GLY A 101 -23.65 2.44 2.84
C GLY A 101 -23.90 0.96 3.10
N SER A 102 -24.79 0.37 2.32
CA SER A 102 -25.25 -1.01 2.48
C SER A 102 -24.15 -2.05 2.22
N SER A 103 -24.22 -3.18 2.92
CA SER A 103 -23.35 -4.34 2.64
C SER A 103 -23.73 -4.97 1.30
N ARG A 104 -23.15 -4.48 0.20
CA ARG A 104 -23.38 -5.03 -1.14
C ARG A 104 -22.14 -5.77 -1.62
N GLU A 105 -22.16 -7.10 -1.54
CA GLU A 105 -21.09 -7.93 -2.12
C GLU A 105 -20.95 -7.74 -3.63
N THR A 106 -22.00 -7.27 -4.30
CA THR A 106 -21.96 -6.93 -5.73
C THR A 106 -20.93 -5.86 -6.06
N SER A 107 -20.67 -4.89 -5.17
CA SER A 107 -19.61 -3.88 -5.40
C SER A 107 -18.22 -4.50 -5.32
N ILE A 108 -18.00 -5.39 -4.35
CA ILE A 108 -16.75 -6.17 -4.24
C ILE A 108 -16.55 -7.08 -5.46
N ARG A 109 -17.61 -7.74 -5.92
CA ARG A 109 -17.58 -8.56 -7.14
C ARG A 109 -17.20 -7.72 -8.36
N CYS A 110 -17.77 -6.52 -8.51
CA CYS A 110 -17.44 -5.61 -9.59
C CYS A 110 -15.96 -5.20 -9.58
N LEU A 111 -15.43 -4.83 -8.41
CA LEU A 111 -14.00 -4.50 -8.23
C LEU A 111 -13.09 -5.69 -8.60
N LYS A 112 -13.43 -6.89 -8.12
CA LYS A 112 -12.67 -8.12 -8.40
C LYS A 112 -12.71 -8.50 -9.89
N LEU A 113 -13.87 -8.41 -10.54
CA LEU A 113 -14.01 -8.71 -11.98
C LEU A 113 -13.26 -7.71 -12.87
N ASN A 114 -13.16 -6.44 -12.46
CA ASN A 114 -12.34 -5.44 -13.13
C ASN A 114 -10.84 -5.53 -12.78
N ARG A 115 -10.45 -6.46 -11.90
CA ARG A 115 -9.06 -6.70 -11.49
C ARG A 115 -8.38 -5.45 -10.94
N VAL A 116 -9.09 -4.71 -10.08
CA VAL A 116 -8.53 -3.58 -9.32
C VAL A 116 -7.26 -4.05 -8.58
N GLY A 117 -6.16 -3.31 -8.75
CA GLY A 117 -4.88 -3.64 -8.11
C GLY A 117 -4.88 -3.36 -6.62
N ALA A 118 -5.35 -2.18 -6.23
CA ALA A 118 -5.52 -1.78 -4.84
C ALA A 118 -6.53 -0.63 -4.72
N ILE A 119 -7.01 -0.41 -3.51
CA ILE A 119 -7.77 0.78 -3.12
C ILE A 119 -6.99 1.48 -2.02
N VAL A 120 -6.68 2.76 -2.21
CA VAL A 120 -6.02 3.61 -1.21
C VAL A 120 -6.97 4.72 -0.82
N ALA A 121 -7.29 4.86 0.46
CA ALA A 121 -8.23 5.89 0.91
C ALA A 121 -7.77 6.55 2.22
N ILE A 122 -8.41 7.65 2.61
CA ILE A 122 -8.17 8.22 3.96
C ILE A 122 -8.62 7.22 5.02
N ASP A 123 -9.84 6.69 4.85
CA ASP A 123 -10.39 5.63 5.69
C ASP A 123 -11.49 4.86 4.94
N PHE A 124 -11.86 3.70 5.49
CA PHE A 124 -12.85 2.81 4.91
C PHE A 124 -14.02 2.55 5.85
N ALA A 125 -15.20 2.37 5.28
CA ALA A 125 -16.31 1.78 5.99
C ALA A 125 -15.98 0.34 6.43
N ARG A 126 -16.25 0.02 7.70
CA ARG A 126 -15.83 -1.25 8.33
C ARG A 126 -16.27 -2.49 7.56
N ILE A 127 -17.52 -2.51 7.08
CA ILE A 127 -18.08 -3.65 6.35
C ILE A 127 -17.40 -3.82 5.00
N PHE A 128 -17.18 -2.72 4.28
CA PHE A 128 -16.49 -2.73 3.00
C PHE A 128 -15.07 -3.25 3.14
N PHE A 129 -14.30 -2.72 4.10
CA PHE A 129 -12.92 -3.15 4.36
C PHE A 129 -12.82 -4.66 4.59
N ARG A 130 -13.71 -5.20 5.45
CA ARG A 130 -13.78 -6.64 5.71
C ARG A 130 -14.07 -7.44 4.44
N ASN A 131 -15.10 -7.05 3.68
CA ASN A 131 -15.53 -7.79 2.50
C ASN A 131 -14.47 -7.73 1.37
N ALA A 132 -13.84 -6.57 1.17
CA ALA A 132 -12.75 -6.39 0.22
C ALA A 132 -11.54 -7.26 0.59
N THR A 133 -11.14 -7.23 1.86
CA THR A 133 -10.05 -8.07 2.39
C THR A 133 -10.34 -9.55 2.19
N ASN A 134 -11.52 -10.03 2.57
CA ASN A 134 -11.92 -11.43 2.39
C ASN A 134 -11.90 -11.88 0.93
N ASN A 135 -12.05 -10.96 -0.02
CA ASN A 135 -12.01 -11.22 -1.45
C ASN A 135 -10.65 -10.99 -2.11
N GLY A 136 -9.63 -10.62 -1.32
CA GLY A 136 -8.26 -10.45 -1.79
C GLY A 136 -7.97 -9.08 -2.40
N ILE A 137 -8.79 -8.07 -2.15
CA ILE A 137 -8.57 -6.71 -2.64
C ILE A 137 -7.78 -5.93 -1.57
N PRO A 138 -6.57 -5.46 -1.88
CA PRO A 138 -5.80 -4.62 -0.95
C PRO A 138 -6.52 -3.28 -0.69
N CYS A 139 -6.81 -3.01 0.58
CA CYS A 139 -7.34 -1.73 1.05
C CYS A 139 -6.32 -1.09 1.97
N LEU A 140 -5.73 0.01 1.53
CA LEU A 140 -4.62 0.68 2.19
C LEU A 140 -5.04 2.08 2.61
N THR A 141 -4.53 2.55 3.75
CA THR A 141 -4.83 3.91 4.23
C THR A 141 -3.60 4.77 4.21
N PHE A 142 -3.75 6.04 3.84
CA PHE A 142 -2.70 7.04 4.01
C PHE A 142 -2.34 7.17 5.49
N LYS A 143 -1.04 7.28 5.80
CA LYS A 143 -0.59 7.55 7.18
C LYS A 143 -0.95 8.98 7.58
N ASN A 144 -0.79 9.92 6.66
CA ASN A 144 -1.30 11.28 6.79
C ASN A 144 -2.46 11.51 5.80
N PRO A 145 -3.69 11.79 6.27
CA PRO A 145 -4.84 12.02 5.40
C PRO A 145 -4.66 13.13 4.35
N PHE A 146 -3.81 14.13 4.61
CA PHE A 146 -3.55 15.21 3.66
C PHE A 146 -2.79 14.73 2.42
N ASP A 147 -2.11 13.59 2.50
CA ASP A 147 -1.29 13.07 1.41
C ASP A 147 -2.12 12.65 0.18
N VAL A 148 -3.44 12.44 0.35
CA VAL A 148 -4.36 12.20 -0.77
C VAL A 148 -4.31 13.33 -1.81
N THR A 149 -4.00 14.55 -1.39
CA THR A 149 -3.94 15.73 -2.28
C THR A 149 -2.73 15.73 -3.20
N HIS A 150 -1.73 14.90 -2.92
CA HIS A 150 -0.55 14.71 -3.77
C HIS A 150 -0.78 13.67 -4.87
N VAL A 151 -1.96 13.05 -4.94
CA VAL A 151 -2.29 12.02 -5.93
C VAL A 151 -3.29 12.56 -6.95
N TRP A 152 -2.87 12.65 -8.20
CA TRP A 152 -3.65 13.18 -9.31
C TRP A 152 -4.36 12.11 -10.13
N PRO A 153 -5.59 12.38 -10.60
CA PRO A 153 -6.30 11.45 -11.47
C PRO A 153 -5.49 11.15 -12.73
N GLY A 154 -5.36 9.86 -13.04
CA GLY A 154 -4.74 9.38 -14.27
C GLY A 154 -3.22 9.22 -14.23
N GLU A 155 -2.54 9.61 -13.15
CA GLU A 155 -1.11 9.35 -13.00
C GLU A 155 -0.83 7.87 -12.70
N ARG A 156 0.38 7.39 -12.98
CA ARG A 156 0.82 6.04 -12.61
C ARG A 156 1.37 6.02 -11.18
N LEU A 157 0.80 5.16 -10.35
CA LEU A 157 1.25 4.94 -8.98
C LEU A 157 2.00 3.62 -8.84
N ARG A 158 2.95 3.58 -7.92
CA ARG A 158 3.60 2.36 -7.43
C ARG A 158 3.38 2.23 -5.92
N ILE A 159 2.82 1.11 -5.48
CA ILE A 159 2.63 0.79 -4.08
C ILE A 159 3.55 -0.38 -3.72
N SER A 160 4.45 -0.14 -2.76
CA SER A 160 5.29 -1.16 -2.16
C SER A 160 4.70 -1.60 -0.81
N LEU A 161 4.31 -2.87 -0.74
CA LEU A 161 3.85 -3.50 0.50
C LEU A 161 5.00 -3.94 1.41
N ALA A 162 6.25 -3.97 0.90
CA ALA A 162 7.43 -4.24 1.72
C ALA A 162 7.83 -3.03 2.56
N THR A 163 7.76 -1.83 1.95
CA THR A 163 8.16 -0.58 2.60
C THR A 163 6.97 0.26 3.06
N TRP A 164 5.74 -0.19 2.79
CA TRP A 164 4.50 0.54 3.09
C TRP A 164 4.54 1.97 2.55
N THR A 165 4.85 2.08 1.26
CA THR A 165 4.95 3.38 0.58
C THR A 165 4.25 3.38 -0.76
N LEU A 166 3.62 4.50 -1.08
CA LEU A 166 3.08 4.85 -2.37
C LEU A 166 4.01 5.88 -3.03
N THR A 167 4.35 5.67 -4.29
CA THR A 167 5.18 6.58 -5.10
C THR A 167 4.37 7.10 -6.27
N THR A 168 4.34 8.43 -6.42
CA THR A 168 3.68 9.17 -7.51
C THR A 168 4.60 9.31 -8.72
N GLU A 169 4.09 9.77 -9.86
CA GLU A 169 4.94 10.07 -11.02
C GLU A 169 5.93 11.20 -10.74
N CYS A 170 5.57 12.14 -9.87
CA CYS A 170 6.43 13.23 -9.43
C CYS A 170 7.51 12.81 -8.41
N SER A 171 7.65 11.50 -8.15
CA SER A 171 8.59 10.93 -7.18
C SER A 171 8.32 11.32 -5.73
N ASP A 172 7.10 11.77 -5.41
CA ASP A 172 6.70 11.92 -4.01
C ASP A 172 6.58 10.53 -3.38
N ARG A 173 7.09 10.41 -2.16
CA ARG A 173 7.05 9.17 -1.38
C ARG A 173 6.09 9.36 -0.22
N ILE A 174 4.91 8.76 -0.36
CA ILE A 174 3.81 8.85 0.59
C ILE A 174 3.81 7.59 1.46
N GLU A 175 3.73 7.78 2.78
CA GLU A 175 3.64 6.66 3.72
C GLU A 175 2.20 6.14 3.81
N ILE A 176 2.03 4.81 3.73
CA ILE A 176 0.76 4.14 3.99
C ILE A 176 0.83 3.37 5.30
N VAL A 177 -0.32 3.15 5.93
CA VAL A 177 -0.39 2.43 7.21
C VAL A 177 -0.13 0.93 6.98
N PRO A 178 0.85 0.34 7.67
CA PRO A 178 1.06 -1.10 7.63
C PRO A 178 -0.15 -1.87 8.15
N VAL A 179 -0.50 -2.98 7.50
CA VAL A 179 -1.47 -3.95 8.04
C VAL A 179 -0.75 -5.14 8.69
N SER A 180 -1.50 -5.94 9.44
CA SER A 180 -0.97 -7.15 10.04
C SER A 180 -0.57 -8.19 8.98
N ASP A 181 0.38 -9.05 9.32
CA ASP A 181 0.82 -10.16 8.46
C ASP A 181 -0.31 -11.11 8.07
N PHE A 182 -1.35 -11.21 8.90
CA PHE A 182 -2.53 -12.02 8.59
C PHE A 182 -3.32 -11.42 7.42
N ILE A 183 -3.59 -10.12 7.44
CA ILE A 183 -4.27 -9.43 6.33
C ILE A 183 -3.42 -9.49 5.07
N LEU A 184 -2.11 -9.26 5.18
CA LEU A 184 -1.20 -9.33 4.04
C LEU A 184 -1.19 -10.74 3.41
N ARG A 185 -1.24 -11.80 4.22
CA ARG A 185 -1.37 -13.19 3.74
C ARG A 185 -2.68 -13.42 2.99
N ILE A 186 -3.80 -12.91 3.50
CA ILE A 186 -5.11 -13.01 2.82
C ILE A 186 -5.05 -12.36 1.44
N TRP A 187 -4.50 -11.14 1.35
CA TRP A 187 -4.40 -10.45 0.06
C TRP A 187 -3.48 -11.18 -0.92
N ARG A 188 -2.33 -11.69 -0.47
CA ARG A 188 -1.41 -12.47 -1.30
C ARG A 188 -2.02 -13.77 -1.81
N ALA A 189 -2.88 -14.40 -1.02
CA ALA A 189 -3.62 -15.60 -1.44
C ALA A 189 -4.76 -15.29 -2.43
N GLY A 190 -5.13 -14.02 -2.63
CA GLY A 190 -6.27 -13.64 -3.47
C GLY A 190 -7.63 -13.75 -2.77
N GLY A 191 -7.63 -13.90 -1.44
CA GLY A 191 -8.83 -13.95 -0.62
C GLY A 191 -8.69 -14.88 0.58
N LEU A 192 -9.61 -14.73 1.54
CA LEU A 192 -9.59 -15.50 2.79
C LEU A 192 -9.82 -17.00 2.52
N LEU A 193 -10.75 -17.33 1.63
CA LEU A 193 -11.00 -18.73 1.27
C LEU A 193 -9.78 -19.40 0.65
N GLU A 194 -9.00 -18.67 -0.15
CA GLU A 194 -7.80 -19.19 -0.79
C GLU A 194 -6.69 -19.52 0.22
N THR A 195 -6.70 -18.89 1.40
CA THR A 195 -5.76 -19.23 2.48
C THR A 195 -6.02 -20.61 3.09
N LEU A 196 -7.22 -21.16 2.91
CA LEU A 196 -7.62 -22.47 3.43
C LEU A 196 -7.32 -23.61 2.44
N SER A 197 -6.97 -23.28 1.19
CA SER A 197 -6.63 -24.28 0.18
C SER A 197 -5.31 -24.98 0.55
N PRO A 198 -5.23 -26.32 0.44
CA PRO A 198 -4.09 -27.12 0.93
C PRO A 198 -2.75 -26.78 0.28
N THR A 199 -2.75 -26.06 -0.85
CA THR A 199 -1.54 -25.57 -1.53
C THR A 199 -0.76 -24.52 -0.71
N HIS A 200 -1.41 -23.82 0.23
CA HIS A 200 -0.79 -22.75 1.04
C HIS A 200 -0.54 -23.12 2.52
N THR A 201 -0.85 -24.35 2.95
CA THR A 201 -0.68 -24.79 4.36
C THR A 201 0.75 -25.20 4.71
N ALA A 202 1.70 -25.18 3.77
CA ALA A 202 3.08 -25.60 4.01
C ALA A 202 3.96 -24.47 4.58
N ALA A 203 3.63 -23.94 5.75
CA ALA A 203 4.57 -23.14 6.55
C ALA A 203 4.16 -23.13 8.03
N GLY A 204 4.55 -24.16 8.79
CA GLY A 204 4.68 -24.05 10.25
C GLY A 204 4.19 -25.24 11.06
N GLY A 205 5.13 -26.04 11.57
CA GLY A 205 4.95 -26.84 12.78
C GLY A 205 5.63 -28.22 12.76
N PRO A 206 6.80 -28.40 13.40
CA PRO A 206 7.30 -29.74 13.72
C PRO A 206 6.54 -30.24 14.96
N HIS A 207 5.48 -31.03 14.78
CA HIS A 207 4.97 -31.85 15.88
C HIS A 207 5.71 -33.19 15.85
N GLN A 208 6.80 -33.23 16.60
CA GLN A 208 7.41 -34.47 17.05
C GLN A 208 6.87 -34.72 18.47
N GLU A 209 5.92 -35.65 18.59
CA GLU A 209 5.60 -36.27 19.87
C GLU A 209 5.68 -37.79 19.75
N ARG A 210 6.17 -38.36 20.85
CA ARG A 210 6.78 -39.68 21.03
C ARG A 210 5.78 -40.83 21.05
#